data_AF-A0A6G2XC65-F1
#
_entry.id   AF-A0A6G2XC65-F1
#
_cell.length_a   1.000
_cell.length_b   1.000
_cell.length_c   1.000
_cell.angle_alpha   90.00
_cell.angle_beta   90.00
_cell.angle_gamma   90.00
#
_symmetry.space_group_name_H-M   'P 1'
#
loop_
_entity.id
_entity.type
_entity.pdbx_description
1 polymer ?
#
loop_
_entity_poly.entity_id
_entity_poly.type
_entity_poly.pdbx_seq_one_letter_code
_entity_poly.pdbx_strand_id
1 'polypeptide(L)' 'MDRATALAVAQEAHKAAADGKTLEDCPYDANGEPEQRFKARYWTLGFEQAVQEGSAGR' A
#
# COMPACT_ATOMS: atom_id res chain seq x y z
N MET A 1 -2.10 1.41 -16.86
CA MET A 1 -1.29 1.82 -15.68
C MET A 1 0.03 1.08 -15.71
N ASP A 2 1.10 1.71 -15.23
CA ASP A 2 2.49 1.25 -15.41
C ASP A 2 3.14 0.72 -14.10
N ARG A 3 4.31 0.11 -14.27
CA ARG A 3 5.10 -0.45 -13.16
C ARG A 3 5.61 0.63 -12.20
N ALA A 4 5.94 1.82 -12.69
CA ALA A 4 6.47 2.90 -11.86
C ALA A 4 5.42 3.39 -10.84
N THR A 5 4.16 3.51 -11.29
CA THR A 5 3.02 3.87 -10.44
C THR A 5 2.78 2.81 -9.36
N ALA A 6 2.80 1.52 -9.73
CA ALA A 6 2.65 0.44 -8.76
C ALA A 6 3.72 0.47 -7.66
N LEU A 7 4.99 0.69 -8.04
CA LEU A 7 6.11 0.78 -7.10
C LEU A 7 6.00 2.00 -6.19
N ALA A 8 5.63 3.17 -6.72
CA ALA A 8 5.46 4.38 -5.93
C ALA A 8 4.36 4.23 -4.87
N VAL A 9 3.24 3.62 -5.24
CA VAL A 9 2.11 3.38 -4.34
C VAL A 9 2.45 2.35 -3.27
N ALA A 10 3.16 1.27 -3.62
CA ALA A 10 3.64 0.31 -2.63
C ALA A 10 4.62 0.95 -1.64
N GLN A 11 5.53 1.82 -2.10
CA GLN A 11 6.45 2.56 -1.22
C GLN A 11 5.73 3.54 -0.29
N GLU A 12 4.66 4.18 -0.76
CA GLU A 12 3.80 5.01 0.08
C GLU A 12 3.18 4.19 1.21
N ALA A 13 2.68 2.99 0.90
CA ALA A 13 2.10 2.09 1.88
C ALA A 13 3.11 1.55 2.89
N HIS A 14 4.34 1.27 2.46
CA HIS A 14 5.45 0.92 3.35
C HIS A 14 5.72 2.01 4.39
N LYS A 15 5.72 3.29 3.96
CA LYS A 15 5.89 4.43 4.88
C LYS A 15 4.71 4.54 5.85
N ALA A 16 3.48 4.38 5.35
CA ALA A 16 2.29 4.38 6.19
C ALA A 16 2.37 3.31 7.30
N ALA A 17 2.80 2.10 6.97
CA ALA A 17 3.01 1.04 7.97
C ALA A 17 4.09 1.41 9.00
N ALA A 18 5.20 2.03 8.57
CA ALA A 18 6.26 2.50 9.47
C ALA A 18 5.78 3.63 10.41
N ASP A 19 4.86 4.46 9.94
CA ASP A 19 4.22 5.54 10.72
C ASP A 19 3.11 5.02 11.66
N GLY A 20 2.86 3.70 11.69
CA GLY A 20 1.86 3.08 12.56
C GLY A 20 0.41 3.20 12.08
N LYS A 21 0.19 3.55 10.81
CA LYS A 21 -1.14 3.51 10.17
C LYS A 21 -1.65 2.08 10.02
N THR A 22 -2.92 1.92 9.68
CA THR A 22 -3.54 0.62 9.39
C THR A 22 -3.97 0.53 7.92
N LEU A 23 -4.41 -0.66 7.49
CA LEU A 23 -4.93 -0.85 6.13
C LEU A 23 -6.15 0.03 5.81
N GLU A 24 -6.90 0.47 6.83
CA GLU A 24 -8.07 1.33 6.68
C GLU A 24 -7.69 2.77 6.30
N ASP A 25 -6.43 3.16 6.54
CA ASP A 25 -5.87 4.46 6.15
C ASP A 25 -5.47 4.52 4.67
N CYS A 26 -5.82 3.51 3.87
CA CYS A 26 -5.59 3.51 2.43
C CYS A 26 -6.29 4.72 1.79
N PRO A 27 -5.57 5.62 1.10
CA PRO A 27 -6.17 6.82 0.53
C PRO A 27 -6.95 6.54 -0.78
N TYR A 28 -6.91 5.31 -1.28
CA TYR A 28 -7.45 4.93 -2.57
C TYR A 28 -8.73 4.10 -2.42
N ASP A 29 -9.73 4.39 -3.25
CA ASP A 29 -11.00 3.66 -3.24
C ASP A 29 -10.87 2.31 -3.98
N ALA A 30 -11.03 1.22 -3.23
CA ALA A 30 -11.01 -0.15 -3.76
C ALA A 30 -12.19 -0.48 -4.69
N ASN A 31 -13.27 0.32 -4.65
CA ASN A 31 -14.45 0.19 -5.52
C ASN A 31 -14.58 1.33 -6.54
N GLY A 32 -13.64 2.28 -6.54
CA GLY A 32 -13.68 3.46 -7.41
C GLY A 32 -13.30 3.17 -8.86
N GLU A 33 -12.88 4.22 -9.56
CA GLU A 33 -12.40 4.13 -10.94
C GLU A 33 -11.23 3.13 -11.10
N PRO A 34 -10.99 2.58 -12.31
CA PRO A 34 -9.92 1.60 -12.54
C PRO A 34 -8.57 2.02 -11.97
N GLU A 35 -8.24 3.31 -12.02
CA GLU A 35 -7.03 3.86 -11.43
C GLU A 35 -7.00 3.75 -9.91
N GLN A 36 -8.09 4.11 -9.23
CA GLN A 36 -8.21 4.02 -7.77
C GLN A 36 -8.10 2.57 -7.31
N ARG A 37 -8.76 1.64 -7.98
CA ARG A 37 -8.68 0.20 -7.64
C ARG A 37 -7.28 -0.36 -7.82
N PHE A 38 -6.57 0.06 -8.87
CA PHE A 38 -5.18 -0.33 -9.08
C PHE A 38 -4.29 0.20 -7.95
N LYS A 39 -4.41 1.49 -7.61
CA LYS A 39 -3.63 2.08 -6.52
C LYS A 39 -3.97 1.42 -5.18
N ALA A 40 -5.24 1.23 -4.86
CA ALA A 40 -5.69 0.52 -3.66
C ALA A 40 -5.04 -0.87 -3.54
N ARG A 41 -5.06 -1.66 -4.63
CA ARG A 41 -4.43 -2.99 -4.66
C ARG A 41 -2.93 -2.94 -4.34
N TYR A 42 -2.17 -2.07 -4.99
CA TYR A 42 -0.72 -2.00 -4.77
C TYR A 42 -0.35 -1.34 -3.44
N TRP A 43 -1.22 -0.49 -2.91
CA TRP A 43 -1.06 0.07 -1.58
C TRP A 43 -1.23 -1.03 -0.54
N THR A 44 -2.31 -1.83 -0.60
CA THR A 44 -2.51 -2.97 0.30
C THR A 44 -1.34 -3.95 0.27
N LEU A 45 -0.87 -4.33 -0.93
CA LEU A 45 0.28 -5.24 -1.07
C LEU A 45 1.56 -4.68 -0.42
N GLY A 46 1.86 -3.40 -0.65
CA GLY A 46 3.03 -2.76 -0.03
C GLY A 46 2.89 -2.65 1.49
N PHE A 47 1.69 -2.37 1.99
CA PHE A 47 1.43 -2.30 3.42
C PHE A 47 1.60 -3.66 4.11
N GLU A 48 0.97 -4.71 3.57
CA GLU A 48 1.05 -6.08 4.11
C GLU A 48 2.51 -6.58 4.13
N GLN A 49 3.25 -6.31 3.06
CA GLN A 49 4.67 -6.63 2.98
C GLN A 49 5.46 -5.90 4.08
N ALA A 50 5.24 -4.60 4.27
CA ALA A 50 5.90 -3.81 5.31
C ALA A 50 5.62 -4.33 6.72
N VAL A 51 4.36 -4.70 7.01
CA VAL A 51 3.97 -5.28 8.30
C VAL A 51 4.62 -6.64 8.52
N GLN A 52 4.68 -7.49 7.48
CA GLN A 52 5.34 -8.79 7.56
C GLN A 52 6.84 -8.64 7.81
N GLU A 53 7.51 -7.72 7.11
CA GLU A 53 8.93 -7.40 7.30
C GLU A 53 9.20 -6.87 8.73
N GLY A 54 8.34 -5.98 9.23
CA GLY A 54 8.43 -5.43 10.59
C GLY A 54 8.12 -6.45 11.70
N SER A 55 7.43 -7.54 11.37
CA SER A 55 7.10 -8.64 12.29
C SER A 55 8.15 -9.76 12.30
N ALA A 56 8.93 -9.91 11.22
CA ALA A 56 9.95 -10.95 11.07
C ALA A 56 11.32 -10.59 11.69
N GLY A 57 11.48 -9.37 12.23
CA GLY A 57 12.79 -8.84 12.61
C GLY A 57 12.83 -7.95 13.86
N ARG A 58 12.17 -8.34 14.95
CA ARG A 58 12.43 -7.79 16.29
C ARG A 58 12.53 -8.89 17.34
#